data_AF-A0A3A9A976-F1
#
_entry.id   AF-A0A3A9A976-F1
#
_cell.length_a   1.000
_cell.length_b   1.000
_cell.length_c   1.000
_cell.angle_alpha   90.00
_cell.angle_beta   90.00
_cell.angle_gamma   90.00
#
_symmetry.space_group_name_H-M   'P 1'
#
loop_
_entity.id
_entity.type
_entity.pdbx_description
1 polymer ?
#
loop_
_entity_poly.entity_id
_entity_poly.type
_entity_poly.pdbx_seq_one_letter_code
_entity_poly.pdbx_strand_id
1 'polypeptide(L)'
;MRRRITGNICTGLGNPSPVIFDNGWTGNEKFNETAKLFFEDALNSLKDETVNDVGGFDFKIELEDNRFRILFGIEPSYMYDPYICYYFDSQKEKSYIHKGQALGYYGADIKIKSKKNYKKCDKEFKECIDEHWDNLMRCLSE
;
A
#
# COMPACT_ATOMS: atom_id res chain seq x y z
N MET A 1 -5.35 -4.56 17.32
CA MET A 1 -6.40 -3.82 16.59
C MET A 1 -5.68 -2.96 15.54
N ARG A 2 -5.82 -3.29 14.25
CA ARG A 2 -5.08 -2.62 13.17
C ARG A 2 -5.67 -1.23 12.93
N ARG A 3 -4.82 -0.21 12.75
CA ARG A 3 -5.23 1.17 12.44
C ARG A 3 -4.92 1.43 10.97
N ARG A 4 -5.94 1.68 10.16
CA ARG A 4 -5.77 2.27 8.82
C ARG A 4 -5.36 3.73 8.96
N ILE A 5 -4.64 4.25 7.96
CA ILE A 5 -4.09 5.62 7.97
C ILE A 5 -5.15 6.69 8.24
N THR A 6 -6.39 6.52 7.74
CA THR A 6 -7.49 7.48 7.91
C THR A 6 -8.48 7.15 9.03
N GLY A 7 -8.21 6.13 9.85
CA GLY A 7 -9.04 5.83 11.01
C GLY A 7 -10.38 5.20 10.65
N ASN A 8 -10.42 3.87 10.67
CA ASN A 8 -11.52 3.13 11.26
C ASN A 8 -10.98 1.82 11.81
N ILE A 9 -11.48 1.42 12.99
CA ILE A 9 -11.13 0.16 13.64
C ILE A 9 -11.65 -0.97 12.74
N CYS A 10 -10.74 -1.67 12.07
CA CYS A 10 -11.12 -2.89 11.38
C CYS A 10 -11.16 -4.05 12.38
N THR A 11 -12.36 -4.60 12.54
CA THR A 11 -12.70 -5.81 13.29
C THR A 11 -12.16 -7.05 12.60
N GLY A 12 -10.83 -7.20 12.61
CA GLY A 12 -10.19 -8.49 12.37
C GLY A 12 -9.96 -9.20 13.71
N LEU A 13 -10.68 -10.29 13.97
CA LEU A 13 -10.24 -11.30 14.94
C LEU A 13 -8.78 -11.61 14.62
N GLY A 14 -7.90 -11.56 15.63
CA GLY A 14 -6.45 -11.67 15.45
C GLY A 14 -6.08 -12.80 14.49
N ASN A 15 -5.60 -12.43 13.30
CA ASN A 15 -5.19 -13.39 12.29
C ASN A 15 -3.84 -14.00 12.69
N PRO A 16 -3.72 -15.33 12.85
CA PRO A 16 -2.44 -16.00 13.10
C PRO A 16 -1.55 -16.12 11.85
N SER A 17 -2.08 -15.83 10.66
CA SER A 17 -1.37 -15.95 9.37
C SER A 17 -0.58 -14.68 9.00
N PRO A 18 0.45 -14.80 8.14
CA PRO A 18 1.26 -13.66 7.70
C PRO A 18 0.39 -12.60 7.03
N VAL A 19 0.61 -11.36 7.44
CA VAL A 19 -0.10 -10.17 7.01
C VAL A 19 0.67 -9.58 5.82
N ILE A 20 -0.02 -9.20 4.75
CA ILE A 20 0.62 -8.53 3.60
C ILE A 20 0.98 -7.10 3.99
N PHE A 21 0.08 -6.44 4.72
CA PHE A 21 0.22 -5.07 5.21
C PHE A 21 0.27 -5.04 6.74
N ASP A 22 1.48 -5.04 7.31
CA ASP A 22 1.70 -5.09 8.77
C ASP A 22 1.40 -3.76 9.49
N ASN A 23 1.22 -2.66 8.75
CA ASN A 23 1.08 -1.29 9.23
C ASN A 23 2.26 -0.84 10.11
N GLY A 24 3.44 -1.46 9.91
CA GLY A 24 4.66 -1.14 10.62
C GLY A 24 5.36 0.08 10.01
N TRP A 25 5.69 1.05 10.86
CA TRP A 25 6.61 2.12 10.51
C TRP A 25 8.06 1.66 10.64
N THR A 26 8.95 2.31 9.90
CA THR A 26 10.38 1.99 9.90
C THR A 26 11.09 2.67 11.07
N GLY A 27 12.36 2.33 11.33
CA GLY A 27 13.20 3.07 12.27
C GLY A 27 13.67 4.45 11.76
N ASN A 28 13.40 4.80 10.50
CA ASN A 28 13.77 6.08 9.90
C ASN A 28 12.59 7.06 9.99
N GLU A 29 12.61 7.94 11.00
CA GLU A 29 11.55 8.91 11.25
C GLU A 29 11.33 9.87 10.07
N LYS A 30 12.40 10.34 9.44
CA LYS A 30 12.32 11.26 8.30
C LYS A 30 11.62 10.61 7.10
N PHE A 31 11.97 9.36 6.81
CA PHE A 31 11.30 8.57 5.78
C PHE A 31 9.82 8.38 6.13
N ASN A 32 9.51 8.05 7.39
CA ASN A 32 8.13 7.85 7.82
C ASN A 32 7.28 9.12 7.66
N GLU A 33 7.78 10.31 8.03
CA GLU A 33 7.04 11.56 7.81
C GLU A 33 6.80 11.84 6.32
N THR A 34 7.80 11.59 5.48
CA THR A 34 7.65 11.73 4.03
C THR A 34 6.65 10.73 3.46
N ALA A 35 6.65 9.50 3.96
CA ALA A 35 5.71 8.45 3.58
C ALA A 35 4.27 8.77 4.01
N LYS A 36 4.07 9.46 5.14
CA LYS A 36 2.73 9.93 5.55
C LYS A 36 2.14 10.91 4.54
N LEU A 37 2.92 11.90 4.10
CA LEU A 37 2.49 12.85 3.07
C LEU A 37 2.12 12.11 1.77
N PHE A 38 2.99 11.18 1.34
CA PHE A 38 2.70 10.31 0.20
C PHE A 38 1.36 9.56 0.38
N PHE A 39 1.10 9.01 1.56
CA PHE A 39 -0.15 8.28 1.81
C PHE A 39 -1.38 9.18 1.82
N GLU A 40 -1.29 10.39 2.36
CA GLU A 40 -2.37 11.38 2.32
C GLU A 40 -2.70 11.78 0.87
N ASP A 41 -1.68 12.06 0.06
CA ASP A 41 -1.87 12.42 -1.35
C ASP A 41 -2.36 11.23 -2.17
N ALA A 42 -1.91 10.02 -1.86
CA ALA A 42 -2.42 8.80 -2.46
C ALA A 42 -3.91 8.59 -2.14
N LEU A 43 -4.34 8.82 -0.90
CA LEU A 43 -5.77 8.74 -0.52
C LEU A 43 -6.63 9.75 -1.27
N ASN A 44 -6.12 10.97 -1.44
CA ASN A 44 -6.85 12.05 -2.12
C ASN A 44 -6.88 11.85 -3.65
N SER A 45 -5.82 11.28 -4.22
CA SER A 45 -5.62 11.20 -5.67
C SER A 45 -6.12 9.89 -6.27
N LEU A 46 -5.90 8.76 -5.58
CA LEU A 46 -6.37 7.46 -6.02
C LEU A 46 -7.87 7.41 -5.74
N LYS A 47 -8.68 7.80 -6.72
CA LYS A 47 -10.15 7.72 -6.70
C LYS A 47 -10.65 6.26 -6.73
N ASP A 48 -10.10 5.40 -5.88
CA ASP A 48 -10.51 4.01 -5.74
C ASP A 48 -11.68 3.91 -4.76
N GLU A 49 -12.88 3.66 -5.30
CA GLU A 49 -14.12 3.54 -4.54
C GLU A 49 -13.99 2.56 -3.36
N THR A 50 -13.28 1.45 -3.57
CA THR A 50 -13.06 0.44 -2.53
C THR A 50 -12.29 1.00 -1.34
N VAL A 51 -11.25 1.82 -1.58
CA VAL A 51 -10.44 2.43 -0.51
C VAL A 51 -11.25 3.46 0.26
N ASN A 52 -12.07 4.23 -0.46
CA ASN A 52 -12.95 5.25 0.12
C ASN A 52 -14.05 4.63 1.00
N ASP A 53 -14.73 3.59 0.51
CA ASP A 53 -15.78 2.89 1.26
C ASP A 53 -15.26 2.25 2.56
N VAL A 54 -14.02 1.77 2.50
CA VAL A 54 -13.34 1.07 3.59
C VAL A 54 -12.66 2.04 4.57
N GLY A 55 -12.68 3.35 4.26
CA GLY A 55 -12.19 4.42 5.11
C GLY A 55 -10.67 4.42 5.25
N GLY A 56 -9.95 3.99 4.22
CA GLY A 56 -8.48 4.00 4.16
C GLY A 56 -7.86 2.71 3.64
N PHE A 57 -6.53 2.65 3.72
CA PHE A 57 -5.76 1.47 3.40
C PHE A 57 -4.85 1.02 4.54
N ASP A 58 -4.47 -0.25 4.46
CA ASP A 58 -3.36 -0.84 5.21
C ASP A 58 -2.06 -0.67 4.39
N PHE A 59 -0.91 -0.65 5.05
CA PHE A 59 0.39 -0.49 4.39
C PHE A 59 1.49 -1.38 4.98
N LYS A 60 2.61 -1.47 4.25
CA LYS A 60 3.87 -2.06 4.69
C LYS A 60 5.01 -1.28 4.05
N ILE A 61 6.04 -0.97 4.83
CA ILE A 61 7.24 -0.28 4.36
C ILE A 61 8.46 -1.18 4.63
N GLU A 62 9.24 -1.42 3.58
CA GLU A 62 10.52 -2.11 3.67
C GLU A 62 11.63 -1.14 3.26
N LEU A 63 12.62 -0.95 4.14
CA LEU A 63 13.84 -0.22 3.82
C LEU A 63 15.00 -1.20 3.72
N GLU A 64 15.76 -1.07 2.64
CA GLU A 64 17.04 -1.74 2.40
C GLU A 64 18.08 -0.66 2.06
N ASP A 65 19.37 -0.99 2.03
CA ASP A 65 20.42 -0.01 1.73
C ASP A 65 20.13 0.77 0.44
N ASN A 66 19.88 2.08 0.58
CA ASN A 66 19.49 3.01 -0.49
C ASN A 66 18.26 2.58 -1.32
N ARG A 67 17.36 1.76 -0.75
CA ARG A 67 16.13 1.33 -1.41
C ARG A 67 14.95 1.33 -0.45
N PHE A 68 13.78 1.59 -1.01
CA PHE A 68 12.51 1.42 -0.30
C PHE A 68 11.54 0.60 -1.15
N ARG A 69 10.62 -0.07 -0.47
CA ARG A 69 9.39 -0.61 -1.03
C ARG A 69 8.24 -0.18 -0.12
N ILE A 70 7.25 0.49 -0.71
CA ILE A 70 6.01 0.85 -0.01
C ILE A 70 4.89 0.05 -0.67
N LEU A 71 4.24 -0.77 0.14
CA LEU A 71 3.04 -1.52 -0.21
C LEU A 71 1.87 -0.87 0.50
N PHE A 72 0.78 -0.63 -0.20
CA PHE A 72 -0.44 -0.13 0.43
C PHE A 72 -1.69 -0.52 -0.34
N GLY A 73 -2.81 -0.65 0.36
CA GLY A 73 -4.10 -1.00 -0.23
C GLY A 73 -5.02 -1.70 0.76
N ILE A 74 -5.80 -2.66 0.27
CA ILE A 74 -6.82 -3.34 1.08
C ILE A 74 -6.47 -4.81 1.17
N GLU A 75 -6.15 -5.24 2.39
CA GLU A 75 -6.04 -6.67 2.70
C GLU A 75 -7.45 -7.23 2.94
N PRO A 76 -7.84 -8.29 2.22
CA PRO A 76 -9.13 -8.92 2.42
C PRO A 76 -9.19 -9.60 3.78
N SER A 77 -10.31 -9.46 4.47
CA SER A 77 -10.55 -10.12 5.77
C SER A 77 -11.30 -11.44 5.60
N TYR A 78 -12.26 -11.46 4.67
CA TYR A 78 -13.12 -12.59 4.39
C TYR A 78 -12.90 -13.15 2.99
N MET A 79 -13.37 -14.38 2.79
CA MET A 79 -13.45 -14.98 1.47
C MET A 79 -14.30 -14.08 0.56
N TYR A 80 -13.85 -13.91 -0.68
CA TYR A 80 -14.45 -13.07 -1.72
C TYR A 80 -14.31 -11.56 -1.54
N ASP A 81 -13.69 -11.09 -0.45
CA ASP A 81 -13.34 -9.68 -0.31
C ASP A 81 -12.42 -9.22 -1.46
N PRO A 82 -12.55 -7.95 -1.89
CA PRO A 82 -11.63 -7.36 -2.85
C PRO A 82 -10.21 -7.28 -2.26
N TYR A 83 -9.22 -7.53 -3.11
CA TYR A 83 -7.81 -7.29 -2.81
C TYR A 83 -7.28 -6.19 -3.71
N ILE A 84 -6.62 -5.20 -3.12
CA ILE A 84 -5.94 -4.12 -3.85
C ILE A 84 -4.57 -3.93 -3.22
N CYS A 85 -3.53 -3.90 -4.06
CA CYS A 85 -2.18 -3.60 -3.64
C CYS A 85 -1.53 -2.66 -4.66
N TYR A 86 -1.23 -1.46 -4.21
CA TYR A 86 -0.33 -0.52 -4.84
C TYR A 86 1.08 -0.80 -4.31
N TYR A 87 2.01 -1.02 -5.22
CA TYR A 87 3.41 -1.27 -4.91
C TYR A 87 4.25 -0.15 -5.49
N PHE A 88 4.93 0.60 -4.63
CA PHE A 88 5.84 1.66 -4.99
C PHE A 88 7.28 1.26 -4.62
N ASP A 89 8.09 1.04 -5.65
CA ASP A 89 9.51 0.72 -5.52
C ASP A 89 10.38 1.97 -5.71
N SER A 90 11.51 2.00 -5.00
CA SER A 90 12.62 2.94 -5.26
C SER A 90 13.06 2.99 -6.74
N GLN A 91 12.83 1.92 -7.51
CA GLN A 91 12.92 1.93 -8.97
C GLN A 91 11.51 2.05 -9.56
N LYS A 92 11.08 3.27 -9.91
CA LYS A 92 9.71 3.57 -10.38
C LYS A 92 9.14 2.55 -11.38
N GLU A 93 9.94 2.09 -12.33
CA GLU A 93 9.55 1.11 -13.36
C GLU A 93 9.12 -0.27 -12.79
N LYS A 94 9.55 -0.61 -11.58
CA LYS A 94 9.14 -1.82 -10.85
C LYS A 94 7.83 -1.65 -10.08
N SER A 95 7.33 -0.42 -9.94
CA SER A 95 6.04 -0.15 -9.30
C SER A 95 4.89 -0.81 -10.07
N TYR A 96 3.84 -1.22 -9.36
CA TYR A 96 2.69 -1.90 -9.97
C TYR A 96 1.41 -1.74 -9.15
N ILE A 97 0.29 -2.09 -9.78
CA ILE A 97 -1.01 -2.27 -9.12
C ILE A 97 -1.44 -3.73 -9.34
N HIS A 98 -1.71 -4.43 -8.25
CA HIS A 98 -2.37 -5.72 -8.26
C HIS A 98 -3.79 -5.56 -7.72
N LYS A 99 -4.77 -6.05 -8.48
CA LYS A 99 -6.16 -6.17 -8.04
C LYS A 99 -6.60 -7.62 -8.15
N GLY A 100 -7.33 -8.09 -7.15
CA GLY A 100 -7.72 -9.48 -7.04
C GLY A 100 -8.93 -9.67 -6.15
N GLN A 101 -9.14 -10.93 -5.78
CA GLN A 101 -10.19 -11.32 -4.86
C GLN A 101 -9.67 -12.45 -3.97
N ALA A 102 -10.04 -12.40 -2.69
CA ALA A 102 -9.72 -13.45 -1.76
C ALA A 102 -10.50 -14.74 -2.08
N LEU A 103 -9.82 -15.87 -2.02
CA LEU A 103 -10.43 -17.21 -2.01
C LEU A 103 -10.28 -17.90 -0.65
N GLY A 104 -9.47 -17.32 0.24
CA GLY A 104 -9.35 -17.72 1.63
C GLY A 104 -9.59 -16.56 2.59
N TYR A 105 -9.66 -16.85 3.88
CA TYR A 105 -9.77 -15.81 4.90
C TYR A 105 -8.44 -15.07 5.08
N TYR A 106 -8.52 -13.80 5.46
CA TYR A 106 -7.39 -12.97 5.83
C TYR A 106 -6.23 -12.95 4.83
N GLY A 107 -6.54 -12.89 3.53
CA GLY A 107 -5.53 -12.83 2.47
C GLY A 107 -4.70 -14.11 2.28
N ALA A 108 -5.07 -15.23 2.91
CA ALA A 108 -4.32 -16.48 2.81
C ALA A 108 -4.28 -17.08 1.39
N ASP A 109 -5.30 -16.81 0.59
CA ASP A 109 -5.35 -17.17 -0.84
C ASP A 109 -5.99 -16.02 -1.63
N ILE A 110 -5.24 -15.47 -2.58
CA ILE A 110 -5.65 -14.33 -3.39
C ILE A 110 -5.53 -14.70 -4.86
N LYS A 111 -6.67 -14.68 -5.54
CA LYS A 111 -6.72 -14.77 -7.01
C LYS A 111 -6.54 -13.39 -7.61
N ILE A 112 -5.36 -13.15 -8.18
CA ILE A 112 -5.08 -11.92 -8.94
C ILE A 112 -5.92 -11.90 -10.22
N LYS A 113 -6.72 -10.85 -10.38
CA LYS A 113 -7.58 -10.63 -11.55
C LYS A 113 -6.98 -9.62 -12.52
N SER A 114 -6.17 -8.69 -12.03
CA SER A 114 -5.52 -7.66 -12.82
C SER A 114 -4.14 -7.34 -12.27
N LYS A 115 -3.19 -7.16 -13.19
CA LYS A 115 -1.82 -6.75 -12.91
C LYS A 115 -1.42 -5.66 -13.89
N LYS A 116 -1.22 -4.45 -13.38
CA LYS A 116 -0.73 -3.30 -14.14
C LYS A 116 0.67 -2.95 -13.64
N ASN A 117 1.68 -3.04 -14.51
CA ASN A 117 3.01 -2.52 -14.20
C ASN A 117 3.04 -0.99 -14.32
N TYR A 118 4.14 -0.36 -13.93
CA TYR A 118 4.30 1.10 -13.97
C TYR A 118 3.86 1.70 -15.31
N LYS A 119 4.32 1.15 -16.44
CA LYS A 119 3.94 1.68 -17.76
C LYS A 119 2.43 1.66 -18.03
N LYS A 120 1.70 0.72 -17.44
CA LYS A 120 0.25 0.50 -17.65
C LYS A 120 -0.62 0.89 -16.45
N CYS A 121 -0.04 1.39 -15.36
CA CYS A 121 -0.83 1.81 -14.21
C CYS A 121 -1.57 3.12 -14.49
N ASP A 122 -2.56 3.36 -13.64
CA ASP A 122 -3.47 4.50 -13.77
C ASP A 122 -2.70 5.81 -13.59
N LYS A 123 -3.15 6.86 -14.28
CA LYS A 123 -2.44 8.14 -14.37
C LYS A 123 -2.20 8.73 -12.98
N GLU A 124 -3.22 8.67 -12.14
CA GLU A 124 -3.23 9.17 -10.77
C GLU A 124 -2.15 8.50 -9.91
N PHE A 125 -1.94 7.19 -10.08
CA PHE A 125 -0.89 6.47 -9.35
C PHE A 125 0.51 6.83 -9.83
N LYS A 126 0.68 7.06 -11.14
CA LYS A 126 1.97 7.51 -11.70
C LYS A 126 2.33 8.90 -11.19
N GLU A 127 1.38 9.83 -11.26
CA GLU A 127 1.60 11.20 -10.82
C GLU A 127 1.97 11.25 -9.34
N CYS A 128 1.26 10.49 -8.49
CA CYS A 128 1.60 10.36 -7.08
C CYS A 128 3.00 9.75 -6.87
N ILE A 129 3.37 8.70 -7.60
CA ILE A 129 4.75 8.16 -7.57
C ILE A 129 5.77 9.23 -7.96
N ASP A 130 5.52 9.94 -9.07
CA ASP A 130 6.47 10.86 -9.65
C ASP A 130 6.73 12.06 -8.74
N GLU A 131 5.70 12.57 -8.07
CA GLU A 131 5.75 13.69 -7.13
C GLU A 131 6.55 13.37 -5.86
N HIS A 132 6.38 12.18 -5.28
CA HIS A 132 6.99 11.84 -3.98
C HIS A 132 8.35 11.14 -4.07
N TRP A 133 8.72 10.61 -5.24
CA TRP A 133 9.91 9.77 -5.37
C TRP A 133 11.21 10.46 -4.95
N ASP A 134 11.47 11.68 -5.41
CA ASP A 134 12.71 12.40 -5.11
C ASP A 134 12.86 12.62 -3.59
N ASN A 135 11.77 12.98 -2.91
CA ASN A 135 11.77 13.22 -1.47
C ASN A 135 12.01 11.92 -0.68
N LEU A 136 11.36 10.82 -1.06
CA LEU A 136 11.55 9.52 -0.44
C LEU A 136 12.98 8.99 -0.64
N MET A 137 13.53 9.12 -1.84
CA MET A 137 14.91 8.72 -2.12
C MET A 137 15.93 9.52 -1.31
N ARG A 138 15.75 10.84 -1.16
CA ARG A 138 16.61 11.69 -0.34
C ARG A 138 16.67 11.27 1.12
N CYS A 139 15.58 10.73 1.66
CA CYS A 139 15.53 10.25 3.04
C CYS A 139 16.35 8.96 3.28
N LEU A 140 16.79 8.29 2.22
CA LEU A 140 17.63 7.09 2.31
C LEU A 140 19.13 7.38 2.22
N SER A 141 19.50 8.54 1.68
CA SER A 141 20.89 8.95 1.48
C SER A 141 21.49 9.74 2.64
N GLU A 142 20.71 9.97 3.69
CA GLU A 142 21.09 10.70 4.92
C GLU A 142 21.23 9.74 6.10
#